data_AF-A0A957DLB2-F1
#
_entry.id   AF-A0A957DLB2-F1
#
_cell.length_a   1.000
_cell.length_b   1.000
_cell.length_c   1.000
_cell.angle_alpha   90.00
_cell.angle_beta   90.00
_cell.angle_gamma   90.00
#
_symmetry.space_group_name_H-M   'P 1'
#
loop_
_entity.id
_entity.type
_entity.pdbx_description
1 polymer ?
#
loop_
_entity_poly.entity_id
_entity_poly.type
_entity_poly.pdbx_seq_one_letter_code
_entity_poly.pdbx_strand_id
1 'polypeptide(L)'
;MRPSSTHPAAQWQLAANQAEKTARTRLRLAAMAGHMQIDKIAARRAALIDLLSDGRPHPREEIWEAVAAQLDYDCWGKVPQEALARDLAALRQGGIRIAYSRRPEIAGYYLQYPVLERPSSPQYESISWELIEAIGELSVAEKNRRAFAAADFALRQKKLLLAEEQPGWANTEVEQEARRQVFGRNEVSE
;
A
#
# COMPACT_ATOMS: atom_id res chain seq x y z
N MET A 1 5.07 -0.07 31.64
CA MET A 1 4.35 1.21 31.78
C MET A 1 3.30 1.25 30.68
N ARG A 2 2.01 1.42 31.01
CA ARG A 2 0.99 1.70 29.99
C ARG A 2 1.24 3.12 29.45
N PRO A 3 1.20 3.37 28.12
CA PRO A 3 1.25 4.74 27.63
C PRO A 3 0.05 5.49 28.20
N SER A 4 0.28 6.71 28.72
CA SER A 4 -0.79 7.55 29.25
C SER A 4 -1.81 7.79 28.15
N SER A 5 -3.07 7.43 28.40
CA SER A 5 -4.22 7.72 27.52
C SER A 5 -4.27 9.23 27.27
N THR A 6 -3.74 9.68 26.13
CA THR A 6 -3.61 11.10 25.84
C THR A 6 -4.50 11.43 24.68
N HIS A 7 -5.66 12.02 24.99
CA HIS A 7 -6.64 12.49 24.01
C HIS A 7 -5.93 13.29 22.89
N PRO A 8 -6.22 13.05 21.60
CA PRO A 8 -5.51 13.67 20.46
C PRO A 8 -5.47 15.21 20.53
N ALA A 9 -6.57 15.83 20.98
CA ALA A 9 -6.62 17.27 21.19
C ALA A 9 -5.51 17.80 22.12
N ALA A 10 -5.14 17.06 23.17
CA ALA A 10 -4.06 17.46 24.07
C ALA A 10 -2.71 17.43 23.36
N GLN A 11 -2.46 16.41 22.53
CA GLN A 11 -1.23 16.30 21.74
C GLN A 11 -1.12 17.44 20.74
N TRP A 12 -2.22 17.78 20.07
CA TRP A 12 -2.25 18.86 19.08
C TRP A 12 -2.15 20.25 19.73
N GLN A 13 -2.70 20.42 20.93
CA GLN A 13 -2.52 21.63 21.73
C GLN A 13 -1.06 21.81 22.15
N LEU A 14 -0.39 20.74 22.60
CA LEU A 14 1.05 20.77 22.89
C LEU A 14 1.85 21.10 21.63
N ALA A 15 1.49 20.49 20.50
CA ALA A 15 2.11 20.76 19.21
C ALA A 15 1.91 22.22 18.77
N ALA A 16 0.77 22.84 19.07
CA ALA A 16 0.51 24.26 18.79
C ALA A 16 1.42 25.20 19.60
N ASN A 17 1.90 24.76 20.76
CA ASN A 17 2.75 25.55 21.66
C ASN A 17 4.26 25.39 21.37
N GLN A 18 4.65 24.57 20.41
CA GLN A 18 6.06 24.41 20.01
C GLN A 18 6.60 25.69 19.35
N ALA A 19 7.80 26.12 19.78
CA ALA A 19 8.38 27.43 19.47
C ALA A 19 8.71 27.63 17.98
N GLU A 20 8.97 26.55 17.23
CA GLU A 20 9.44 26.60 15.84
C GLU A 20 8.32 26.88 14.81
N LYS A 21 7.05 26.98 15.24
CA LYS A 21 5.90 27.11 14.33
C LYS A 21 5.50 28.56 14.10
N THR A 22 5.23 28.89 12.84
CA THR A 22 4.63 30.18 12.45
C THR A 22 3.34 30.44 13.23
N ALA A 23 3.05 31.70 13.54
CA ALA A 23 1.82 32.08 14.25
C ALA A 23 0.55 31.52 13.59
N ARG A 24 0.51 31.50 12.25
CA ARG A 24 -0.60 30.93 11.47
C ARG A 24 -0.76 29.43 11.71
N THR A 25 0.33 28.68 11.74
CA THR A 25 0.30 27.23 12.01
C THR A 25 -0.16 26.96 13.44
N ARG A 26 0.33 27.74 14.42
CA ARG A 26 -0.08 27.61 15.83
C ARG A 26 -1.59 27.83 16.00
N LEU A 27 -2.15 28.88 15.40
CA LEU A 27 -3.59 29.15 15.43
C LEU A 27 -4.42 28.03 14.79
N ARG A 28 -3.97 27.47 13.66
CA ARG A 28 -4.66 26.35 13.00
C ARG A 28 -4.68 25.11 13.88
N LEU A 29 -3.55 24.76 14.49
CA LEU A 29 -3.46 23.60 15.38
C LEU A 29 -4.31 23.79 16.64
N ALA A 30 -4.29 24.98 17.26
CA ALA A 30 -5.12 25.29 18.41
C ALA A 30 -6.63 25.24 18.07
N ALA A 31 -7.03 25.76 16.91
CA ALA A 31 -8.42 25.66 16.44
C ALA A 31 -8.86 24.21 16.23
N MET A 32 -7.99 23.36 15.67
CA MET A 32 -8.29 21.94 15.50
C MET A 32 -8.33 21.19 16.83
N ALA A 33 -7.40 21.48 17.74
CA ALA A 33 -7.42 20.95 19.10
C ALA A 33 -8.75 21.29 19.81
N GLY A 34 -9.17 22.55 19.76
CA GLY A 34 -10.46 22.98 20.32
C GLY A 34 -11.65 22.29 19.66
N HIS A 35 -11.65 22.13 18.34
CA HIS A 35 -12.72 21.42 17.63
C HIS A 35 -12.82 19.94 18.04
N MET A 36 -11.67 19.26 18.17
CA MET A 36 -11.61 17.87 18.61
C MET A 36 -12.07 17.66 20.05
N GLN A 37 -11.95 18.65 20.94
CA GLN A 37 -12.48 18.52 22.31
C GLN A 37 -14.02 18.43 22.34
N ILE A 38 -14.69 18.96 21.31
CA ILE A 38 -16.15 19.04 21.24
C ILE A 38 -16.70 17.94 20.31
N ASP A 39 -16.03 17.69 19.18
CA ASP A 39 -16.46 16.72 18.18
C ASP A 39 -15.73 15.37 18.35
N LYS A 40 -16.46 14.38 18.89
CA LYS A 40 -16.00 13.00 19.04
C LYS A 40 -15.57 12.36 17.71
N ILE A 41 -16.19 12.72 16.58
CA ILE A 41 -15.83 12.19 15.26
C ILE A 41 -14.48 12.78 14.82
N ALA A 42 -14.28 14.08 15.01
CA ALA A 42 -13.00 14.72 14.73
C ALA A 42 -11.88 14.12 15.59
N ALA A 43 -12.12 13.93 16.89
CA ALA A 43 -11.18 13.29 17.80
C ALA A 43 -10.86 11.84 17.39
N ARG A 44 -11.87 11.05 17.01
CA ARG A 44 -11.71 9.66 16.56
C ARG A 44 -10.88 9.54 15.28
N ARG A 45 -11.11 10.45 14.33
CA ARG A 45 -10.33 10.53 13.10
C ARG A 45 -8.89 10.95 13.34
N ALA A 46 -8.65 11.88 14.27
CA ALA A 46 -7.29 12.26 14.67
C ALA A 46 -6.57 11.09 15.35
N ALA A 47 -7.21 10.41 16.30
CA ALA A 47 -6.65 9.21 16.94
C ALA A 47 -6.32 8.12 15.91
N LEU A 48 -7.16 7.94 14.89
CA LEU A 48 -6.92 7.00 13.80
C LEU A 48 -5.70 7.40 12.95
N ILE A 49 -5.55 8.69 12.63
CA ILE A 49 -4.35 9.17 11.91
C ILE A 49 -3.10 8.95 12.77
N ASP A 50 -3.16 9.31 14.05
CA ASP A 50 -2.03 9.19 14.97
C ASP A 50 -1.62 7.72 15.13
N LEU A 51 -2.58 6.80 15.26
CA LEU A 51 -2.31 5.35 15.29
C LEU A 51 -1.63 4.88 14.00
N LEU A 52 -2.22 5.17 12.85
CA LEU A 52 -1.72 4.68 11.56
C LEU A 52 -0.40 5.36 11.13
N SER A 53 0.02 6.43 11.81
CA SER A 53 1.22 7.20 11.47
C SER A 53 2.52 6.42 11.64
N ASP A 54 2.51 5.30 12.36
CA ASP A 54 3.66 4.40 12.49
C ASP A 54 3.93 3.56 11.22
N GLY A 55 3.00 3.59 10.26
CA GLY A 55 3.08 2.90 8.97
C GLY A 55 2.83 1.39 9.01
N ARG A 56 2.48 0.82 10.17
CA ARG A 56 2.23 -0.63 10.30
C ARG A 56 0.77 -0.96 9.96
N PRO A 57 0.49 -2.16 9.42
CA PRO A 57 -0.89 -2.62 9.28
C PRO A 57 -1.52 -2.95 10.63
N HIS A 58 -2.66 -2.34 10.94
CA HIS A 58 -3.46 -2.63 12.13
C HIS A 58 -4.79 -3.31 11.76
N PRO A 59 -5.11 -4.48 12.33
CA PRO A 59 -6.43 -5.08 12.21
C PRO A 59 -7.51 -4.21 12.86
N ARG A 60 -8.78 -4.50 12.56
CA ARG A 60 -9.91 -3.64 13.00
C ARG A 60 -10.05 -3.60 14.51
N GLU A 61 -9.84 -4.75 15.13
CA GLU A 61 -9.97 -4.98 16.56
C GLU A 61 -8.94 -4.14 17.32
N GLU A 62 -7.69 -4.15 16.86
CA GLU A 62 -6.62 -3.32 17.42
C GLU A 62 -6.92 -1.82 17.26
N ILE A 63 -7.42 -1.40 16.09
CA ILE A 63 -7.84 -0.01 15.87
C ILE A 63 -8.93 0.39 16.86
N TRP A 64 -9.93 -0.47 17.08
CA TRP A 64 -11.01 -0.16 18.00
C TRP A 64 -10.51 0.02 19.43
N GLU A 65 -9.68 -0.91 19.90
CA GLU A 65 -9.11 -0.90 21.24
C GLU A 65 -8.18 0.31 21.45
N ALA A 66 -7.25 0.55 20.53
CA ALA A 66 -6.26 1.62 20.64
C ALA A 66 -6.90 3.02 20.61
N VAL A 67 -7.92 3.23 19.78
CA VAL A 67 -8.64 4.50 19.69
C VAL A 67 -9.57 4.68 20.90
N ALA A 68 -10.25 3.62 21.35
CA ALA A 68 -11.08 3.66 22.56
C ALA A 68 -10.27 3.97 23.82
N ALA A 69 -9.03 3.47 23.89
CA ALA A 69 -8.09 3.78 24.97
C ALA A 69 -7.67 5.27 25.04
N GLN A 70 -7.80 6.03 23.95
CA GLN A 70 -7.45 7.46 23.90
C GLN A 70 -8.64 8.39 24.13
N LEU A 71 -9.84 7.95 23.80
CA LEU A 71 -11.06 8.76 23.86
C LEU A 71 -11.98 8.28 24.97
N ASP A 72 -12.73 7.21 24.71
CA ASP A 72 -13.60 6.46 25.62
C ASP A 72 -14.08 5.19 24.88
N TYR A 73 -14.52 4.16 25.61
CA TYR A 73 -15.07 2.92 25.01
C TYR A 73 -16.30 3.17 24.13
N ASP A 74 -17.07 4.23 24.41
CA ASP A 74 -18.30 4.56 23.66
C ASP A 74 -18.05 5.30 22.34
N CYS A 75 -16.79 5.64 22.02
CA CYS A 75 -16.46 6.53 20.90
C CYS A 75 -16.88 5.97 19.54
N TRP A 76 -17.07 4.65 19.43
CA TRP A 76 -17.48 3.97 18.20
C TRP A 76 -19.01 3.87 18.01
N GLY A 77 -19.80 4.13 19.06
CA GLY A 77 -21.25 3.95 19.05
C GLY A 77 -21.68 2.48 18.92
N LYS A 78 -22.91 2.26 18.45
CA LYS A 78 -23.55 0.92 18.42
C LYS A 78 -22.94 -0.04 17.39
N VAL A 79 -22.34 0.49 16.32
CA VAL A 79 -21.81 -0.32 15.20
C VAL A 79 -20.40 0.14 14.85
N PRO A 80 -19.37 -0.34 15.58
CA PRO A 80 -17.99 0.11 15.41
C PRO A 80 -17.43 -0.09 14.00
N GLN A 81 -17.82 -1.18 13.33
CA GLN A 81 -17.39 -1.47 11.97
C GLN A 81 -17.85 -0.41 10.97
N GLU A 82 -19.10 0.06 11.07
CA GLU A 82 -19.61 1.11 10.19
C GLU A 82 -18.98 2.46 10.52
N ALA A 83 -18.80 2.77 11.80
CA ALA A 83 -18.13 4.00 12.22
C ALA A 83 -16.70 4.07 11.67
N LEU A 84 -15.94 2.98 11.81
CA LEU A 84 -14.59 2.86 11.23
C LEU A 84 -14.61 3.00 9.70
N ALA A 85 -15.54 2.34 9.01
CA ALA A 85 -15.65 2.45 7.56
C ALA A 85 -15.96 3.89 7.10
N ARG A 86 -16.87 4.59 7.79
CA ARG A 86 -17.21 6.00 7.52
C ARG A 86 -16.01 6.92 7.75
N ASP A 87 -15.26 6.70 8.82
CA ASP A 87 -14.08 7.52 9.11
C ASP A 87 -12.95 7.29 8.12
N LEU A 88 -12.66 6.04 7.77
CA LEU A 88 -11.70 5.71 6.71
C LEU A 88 -12.10 6.33 5.36
N ALA A 89 -13.38 6.31 5.02
CA ALA A 89 -13.88 6.93 3.80
C ALA A 89 -13.72 8.46 3.82
N ALA A 90 -14.10 9.11 4.93
CA ALA A 90 -13.97 10.55 5.09
C ALA A 90 -12.50 11.02 5.05
N LEU A 91 -11.59 10.27 5.70
CA LEU A 91 -10.16 10.54 5.67
C LEU A 91 -9.57 10.42 4.25
N ARG A 92 -9.97 9.38 3.50
CA ARG A 92 -9.57 9.22 2.09
C ARG A 92 -10.10 10.34 1.20
N GLN A 93 -11.35 10.74 1.39
CA GLN A 93 -11.93 11.90 0.69
C GLN A 93 -11.21 13.21 1.04
N GLY A 94 -10.73 13.33 2.29
CA GLY A 94 -9.86 14.43 2.75
C GLY A 94 -8.42 14.36 2.24
N GLY A 95 -8.07 13.38 1.41
CA GLY A 95 -6.75 13.24 0.79
C GLY A 95 -5.74 12.39 1.58
N ILE A 96 -6.13 11.81 2.72
CA ILE A 96 -5.27 10.92 3.51
C ILE A 96 -5.27 9.53 2.86
N ARG A 97 -4.09 9.09 2.38
CA ARG A 97 -3.95 7.80 1.71
C ARG A 97 -3.87 6.67 2.74
N ILE A 98 -4.97 5.95 2.94
CA ILE A 98 -5.04 4.79 3.85
C ILE A 98 -5.33 3.53 3.03
N ALA A 99 -4.45 2.54 3.10
CA ALA A 99 -4.58 1.27 2.38
C ALA A 99 -4.90 0.11 3.34
N TYR A 100 -5.15 -1.08 2.78
CA TYR A 100 -5.37 -2.31 3.54
C TYR A 100 -4.47 -3.42 3.00
N SER A 101 -3.69 -4.04 3.87
CA SER A 101 -2.89 -5.22 3.55
C SER A 101 -3.75 -6.49 3.70
N ARG A 102 -3.69 -7.38 2.71
CA ARG A 102 -4.40 -8.68 2.70
C ARG A 102 -3.48 -9.88 2.96
N ARG A 103 -2.20 -9.65 3.25
CA ARG A 103 -1.27 -10.76 3.52
C ARG A 103 -1.63 -11.38 4.88
N PRO A 104 -1.69 -12.72 4.99
CA PRO A 104 -2.15 -13.39 6.22
C PRO A 104 -1.39 -12.95 7.49
N GLU A 105 -0.08 -12.72 7.38
CA GLU A 105 0.82 -12.35 8.48
C GLU A 105 0.70 -10.88 8.92
N ILE A 106 0.17 -9.99 8.06
CA ILE A 106 0.16 -8.54 8.28
C ILE A 106 -1.14 -7.90 7.76
N ALA A 107 -2.28 -8.54 8.03
CA ALA A 107 -3.59 -8.05 7.59
C ALA A 107 -4.01 -6.83 8.42
N GLY A 108 -4.33 -5.71 7.77
CA GLY A 108 -4.70 -4.49 8.49
C GLY A 108 -4.66 -3.21 7.66
N TYR A 109 -5.20 -2.13 8.22
CA TYR A 109 -5.13 -0.78 7.65
C TYR A 109 -3.81 -0.11 8.01
N TYR A 110 -3.24 0.66 7.09
CA TYR A 110 -2.02 1.43 7.32
C TYR A 110 -2.06 2.76 6.58
N LEU A 111 -1.34 3.75 7.11
CA LEU A 111 -1.16 5.03 6.45
C LEU A 111 -0.09 4.90 5.35
N GLN A 112 -0.42 5.35 4.16
CA GLN A 112 0.50 5.45 3.02
C GLN A 112 1.09 6.89 2.96
N TYR A 113 1.47 7.45 4.12
CA TYR A 113 1.99 8.83 4.28
C TYR A 113 2.91 9.01 5.51
N PRO A 114 4.13 9.59 5.37
CA PRO A 114 4.85 9.73 4.11
C PRO A 114 5.00 8.34 3.49
N VAL A 115 5.37 8.25 2.22
CA VAL A 115 5.66 6.96 1.59
C VAL A 115 6.55 6.17 2.54
N LEU A 116 6.12 4.99 3.00
CA LEU A 116 7.02 4.06 3.66
C LEU A 116 8.22 3.91 2.73
N GLU A 117 9.38 4.41 3.13
CA GLU A 117 10.63 3.90 2.58
C GLU A 117 10.60 2.42 2.90
N ARG A 118 10.28 1.63 1.88
CA ARG A 118 10.18 0.18 2.03
C ARG A 118 11.50 -0.29 2.62
N PRO A 119 11.53 -0.93 3.80
CA PRO A 119 12.67 -1.76 4.15
C PRO A 119 12.62 -2.95 3.19
N SER A 120 13.32 -2.81 2.07
CA SER A 120 13.43 -3.77 0.96
C SER A 120 12.11 -4.16 0.26
N SER A 121 12.11 -4.08 -1.08
CA SER A 121 11.09 -4.76 -1.87
C SER A 121 11.14 -6.27 -1.58
N PRO A 122 9.99 -6.98 -1.60
CA PRO A 122 9.97 -8.43 -1.43
C PRO A 122 10.88 -9.10 -2.48
N GLN A 123 11.61 -10.11 -2.03
CA GLN A 123 12.70 -10.83 -2.72
C GLN A 123 12.39 -11.44 -4.10
N TYR A 124 11.19 -11.23 -4.66
CA TYR A 124 10.79 -11.77 -5.97
C TYR A 124 10.83 -10.77 -7.13
N GLU A 125 11.06 -9.48 -6.86
CA GLU A 125 11.35 -8.49 -7.90
C GLU A 125 12.57 -7.67 -7.47
N SER A 126 13.72 -8.32 -7.36
CA SER A 126 14.97 -7.57 -7.35
C SER A 126 15.19 -7.03 -8.76
N ILE A 127 14.86 -5.75 -8.95
CA ILE A 127 15.52 -5.00 -10.01
C ILE A 127 16.99 -4.96 -9.62
N SER A 128 17.78 -5.88 -10.18
CA SER A 128 19.23 -5.85 -10.06
C SER A 128 19.70 -4.64 -10.87
N TRP A 129 19.97 -3.54 -10.17
CA TRP A 129 20.53 -2.33 -10.78
C TRP A 129 21.85 -2.63 -11.49
N GLU A 130 22.67 -3.53 -10.93
CA GLU A 130 23.87 -4.06 -11.57
C GLU A 130 23.55 -4.73 -12.92
N LEU A 131 22.46 -5.52 -13.00
CA LEU A 131 22.04 -6.15 -14.25
C LEU A 131 21.51 -5.13 -15.26
N ILE A 132 20.80 -4.08 -14.79
CA ILE A 132 20.33 -2.98 -15.65
C ILE A 132 21.50 -2.17 -16.20
N GLU A 133 22.47 -1.82 -15.37
CA GLU A 133 23.69 -1.11 -15.76
C GLU A 133 24.52 -1.95 -16.73
N ALA A 134 24.72 -3.24 -16.43
CA ALA A 134 25.39 -4.18 -17.32
C ALA A 134 24.65 -4.34 -18.66
N ILE A 135 23.32 -4.32 -18.69
CA ILE A 135 22.56 -4.27 -19.94
C ILE A 135 22.78 -2.94 -20.65
N GLY A 136 22.86 -1.82 -19.93
CA GLY A 136 23.17 -0.49 -20.47
C GLY A 136 24.44 -0.49 -21.31
N GLU A 137 25.49 -1.15 -20.82
CA GLU A 137 26.82 -1.25 -21.44
C GLU A 137 26.90 -2.14 -22.68
N LEU A 138 25.91 -3.02 -22.93
CA LEU A 138 25.92 -3.89 -24.11
C LEU A 138 25.68 -3.13 -25.41
N SER A 139 26.33 -3.59 -26.49
CA SER A 139 26.02 -3.13 -27.84
C SER A 139 24.58 -3.50 -28.24
N VAL A 140 24.03 -2.80 -29.22
CA VAL A 140 22.70 -3.11 -29.77
C VAL A 140 22.64 -4.56 -30.29
N ALA A 141 23.72 -5.04 -30.91
CA ALA A 141 23.79 -6.42 -31.42
C ALA A 141 23.71 -7.46 -30.29
N GLU A 142 24.36 -7.21 -29.15
CA GLU A 142 24.33 -8.11 -27.99
C GLU A 142 23.00 -8.06 -27.24
N LYS A 143 22.40 -6.87 -27.13
CA LYS A 143 21.03 -6.69 -26.61
C LYS A 143 20.03 -7.52 -27.40
N ASN A 144 20.07 -7.41 -28.74
CA ASN A 144 19.20 -8.17 -29.62
C ASN A 144 19.44 -9.68 -29.48
N ARG A 145 20.69 -10.14 -29.46
CA ARG A 145 21.02 -11.56 -29.30
C ARG A 145 20.46 -12.13 -27.98
N ARG A 146 20.59 -11.39 -26.87
CA ARG A 146 20.05 -11.80 -25.57
C ARG A 146 18.52 -11.78 -25.54
N ALA A 147 17.90 -10.79 -26.17
CA ALA A 147 16.44 -10.72 -26.28
C ALA A 147 15.86 -11.92 -27.05
N PHE A 148 16.45 -12.29 -28.20
CA PHE A 148 16.03 -13.47 -28.95
C PHE A 148 16.23 -14.76 -28.17
N ALA A 149 17.36 -14.93 -27.48
CA ALA A 149 17.60 -16.09 -26.64
C ALA A 149 16.59 -16.21 -25.49
N ALA A 150 16.22 -15.09 -24.86
CA ALA A 150 15.19 -15.05 -23.83
C ALA A 150 13.80 -15.43 -24.37
N ALA A 151 13.46 -14.93 -25.56
CA ALA A 151 12.19 -15.26 -26.22
C ALA A 151 12.11 -16.74 -26.63
N ASP A 152 13.20 -17.32 -27.14
CA ASP A 152 13.28 -18.76 -27.45
C ASP A 152 13.13 -19.62 -26.20
N PHE A 153 13.75 -19.22 -25.09
CA PHE A 153 13.59 -19.89 -23.81
C PHE A 153 12.15 -19.83 -23.32
N ALA A 154 11.54 -18.64 -23.34
CA ALA A 154 10.15 -18.45 -22.95
C ALA A 154 9.19 -19.29 -23.82
N LEU A 155 9.44 -19.38 -25.13
CA LEU A 155 8.66 -20.21 -26.04
C LEU A 155 8.72 -21.70 -25.67
N ARG A 156 9.91 -22.22 -25.35
CA ARG A 156 10.07 -23.62 -24.93
C ARG A 156 9.34 -23.90 -23.62
N GLN A 157 9.46 -23.01 -22.64
CA GLN A 157 8.76 -23.15 -21.36
C GLN A 157 7.24 -23.12 -21.55
N LYS A 158 6.73 -22.18 -22.37
CA LYS A 158 5.30 -22.08 -22.63
C LYS A 158 4.73 -23.26 -23.39
N LYS A 159 5.47 -23.83 -24.34
CA LYS A 159 5.09 -25.08 -25.02
C LYS A 159 4.93 -26.23 -24.03
N LEU A 160 5.87 -26.39 -23.09
CA LEU A 160 5.82 -27.46 -22.08
C LEU A 160 4.61 -27.30 -21.17
N LEU A 161 4.38 -26.09 -20.64
CA LEU A 161 3.24 -25.80 -19.76
C LEU A 161 1.90 -26.02 -20.49
N LEU A 162 1.75 -25.53 -21.72
CA LEU A 162 0.51 -25.67 -22.47
C LEU A 162 0.22 -27.13 -22.86
N ALA A 163 1.25 -27.93 -23.16
CA ALA A 163 1.07 -29.36 -23.42
C ALA A 163 0.58 -30.12 -22.18
N GLU A 164 0.99 -29.69 -20.98
CA GLU A 164 0.52 -30.26 -19.71
C GLU A 164 -0.91 -29.78 -19.36
N GLU A 165 -1.20 -28.49 -19.53
CA GLU A 165 -2.50 -27.89 -19.25
C GLU A 165 -3.60 -28.32 -20.25
N GLN A 166 -3.22 -28.65 -21.49
CA GLN A 166 -4.14 -29.01 -22.58
C GLN A 166 -3.70 -30.32 -23.28
N PRO A 167 -3.82 -31.49 -22.63
CA PRO A 167 -3.30 -32.76 -23.14
C PRO A 167 -4.02 -33.27 -24.41
N GLY A 168 -5.17 -32.68 -24.76
CA GLY A 168 -5.92 -33.02 -25.98
C GLY A 168 -5.52 -32.19 -27.22
N TRP A 169 -4.64 -31.20 -27.07
CA TRP A 169 -4.20 -30.37 -28.19
C TRP A 169 -3.12 -31.06 -29.02
N ALA A 170 -3.17 -30.88 -30.34
CA ALA A 170 -2.07 -31.25 -31.20
C ALA A 170 -0.85 -30.36 -30.94
N ASN A 171 0.36 -30.90 -31.16
CA ASN A 171 1.61 -30.14 -30.97
C ASN A 171 1.64 -28.81 -31.75
N THR A 172 0.98 -28.75 -32.90
CA THR A 172 0.84 -27.54 -33.72
C THR A 172 -0.01 -26.47 -33.06
N GLU A 173 -1.06 -26.85 -32.34
CA GLU A 173 -1.95 -25.94 -31.62
C GLU A 173 -1.25 -25.37 -30.38
N VAL A 174 -0.56 -26.23 -29.63
CA VAL A 174 0.32 -25.84 -28.51
C VAL A 174 1.39 -24.85 -28.97
N GLU A 175 2.01 -25.10 -30.13
CA GLU A 175 3.03 -24.21 -30.68
C GLU A 175 2.49 -22.84 -31.08
N GLN A 176 1.35 -22.79 -31.77
CA GLN A 176 0.74 -21.52 -32.18
C GLN A 176 0.34 -20.68 -30.97
N GLU A 177 -0.26 -21.31 -29.96
CA GLU A 177 -0.67 -20.63 -28.74
C GLU A 177 0.53 -20.16 -27.90
N ALA A 178 1.57 -20.99 -27.77
CA ALA A 178 2.80 -20.59 -27.09
C ALA A 178 3.47 -19.38 -27.77
N ARG A 179 3.51 -19.36 -29.11
CA ARG A 179 4.04 -18.22 -29.87
C ARG A 179 3.20 -16.96 -29.65
N ARG A 180 1.87 -17.09 -29.68
CA ARG A 180 0.94 -15.98 -29.40
C ARG A 180 1.17 -15.36 -28.02
N GLN A 181 1.44 -16.20 -27.01
CA GLN A 181 1.68 -15.73 -25.64
C GLN A 181 3.07 -15.09 -25.46
N VAL A 182 4.10 -15.58 -26.16
CA VAL A 182 5.48 -15.09 -25.99
C VAL A 182 5.80 -13.88 -26.86
N PHE A 183 5.34 -13.87 -28.12
CA PHE A 183 5.64 -12.81 -29.08
C PHE A 183 4.46 -11.82 -29.28
N GLY A 184 3.29 -12.13 -28.71
CA GLY A 184 2.06 -11.36 -28.93
C GLY A 184 1.29 -11.82 -30.17
N ARG A 185 0.13 -11.18 -30.43
CA ARG A 185 -0.63 -11.41 -31.67
C ARG A 185 0.13 -10.80 -32.84
N ASN A 186 0.55 -11.62 -33.80
CA ASN A 186 0.81 -11.13 -35.14
C ASN A 186 -0.54 -10.92 -35.83
N GLU A 187 -1.09 -9.71 -35.75
CA GLU A 187 -1.99 -9.26 -36.81
C GLU A 187 -1.10 -8.98 -38.02
N VAL A 188 -0.81 -10.04 -38.79
CA VAL A 188 -0.31 -9.86 -40.15
C VAL A 188 -1.52 -9.38 -40.94
N SER A 189 -1.62 -8.07 -41.12
CA SER A 189 -2.37 -7.53 -42.23
C SER A 189 -1.50 -7.74 -43.48
N GLU A 190 -1.99 -8.65 -44.34
CA GLU A 190 -1.50 -9.13 -45.64
C GLU A 190 -0.33 -10.12 -45.67
#